data_AF-A9YHM3-F1
#
_entry.id   AF-A9YHM3-F1
#
_cell.length_a   1.000
_cell.length_b   1.000
_cell.length_c   1.000
_cell.angle_alpha   90.00
_cell.angle_beta   90.00
_cell.angle_gamma   90.00
#
_symmetry.space_group_name_H-M   'P 1'
#
loop_
_entity.id
_entity.type
_entity.pdbx_description
1 polymer ?
#
loop_
_entity_poly.entity_id
_entity_poly.type
_entity_poly.pdbx_seq_one_letter_code
_entity_poly.pdbx_strand_id
1 'polypeptide(L)'
;DFTAMLQRQRQNGDYGGWFGCDSKMQTTQSDQGYYLEQYVLGVLDFSSQYGIDYSISYTAANVIGRPTKFPAYGDYPETFPMRTYGDWWQRAPSATREIQPQNLPKLETHDYVVVYFEEFVVPTEVAIFETFNPGAVVRIWA
;
A
#
# COMPACT_ATOMS: atom_id res chain seq x y z
N ASP A 1 9.48 -17.67 -22.21
CA ASP A 1 10.64 -17.19 -21.46
C ASP A 1 11.05 -15.83 -22.00
N PHE A 2 10.69 -14.76 -21.28
CA PHE A 2 10.74 -13.36 -21.75
C PHE A 2 12.18 -12.84 -21.90
N THR A 3 13.11 -13.46 -21.16
CA THR A 3 14.54 -13.15 -21.13
C THR A 3 15.24 -13.41 -22.46
N ALA A 4 14.83 -14.46 -23.19
CA ALA A 4 15.38 -14.79 -24.50
C ALA A 4 14.94 -13.80 -25.61
N MET A 5 13.79 -13.13 -25.42
CA MET A 5 13.25 -12.17 -26.40
C MET A 5 14.01 -10.83 -26.34
N LEU A 6 14.41 -10.39 -25.14
CA LEU A 6 15.20 -9.16 -24.96
C LEU A 6 16.63 -9.25 -25.52
N GLN A 7 17.26 -10.43 -25.48
CA GLN A 7 18.61 -10.61 -26.02
C GLN A 7 18.67 -10.50 -27.55
N ARG A 8 17.59 -10.91 -28.25
CA ARG A 8 17.54 -10.84 -29.72
C ARG A 8 17.40 -9.41 -30.25
N GLN A 9 16.83 -8.50 -29.46
CA GLN A 9 16.67 -7.09 -29.85
C GLN A 9 17.96 -6.27 -29.71
N ARG A 10 18.95 -6.78 -28.97
CA ARG A 10 20.28 -6.14 -28.82
C ARG A 10 21.27 -6.44 -29.94
N GLN A 11 21.07 -7.51 -30.72
CA GLN A 11 22.06 -7.96 -31.71
C GLN A 11 21.83 -7.45 -33.14
N ASN A 12 20.77 -6.67 -33.40
CA ASN A 12 20.36 -6.36 -34.78
C ASN A 12 20.44 -4.87 -35.17
N GLY A 13 21.32 -4.10 -34.53
CA GLY A 13 21.51 -2.67 -34.82
C GLY A 13 22.92 -2.34 -35.28
N ASP A 14 23.32 -2.81 -36.46
CA ASP A 14 24.55 -2.33 -37.13
C ASP A 14 24.31 -2.15 -38.64
N TYR A 15 24.11 -0.89 -39.06
CA TYR A 15 24.39 -0.37 -40.40
C TYR A 15 24.67 1.14 -40.28
N GLY A 16 25.85 1.55 -40.76
CA GLY A 16 26.48 2.82 -40.45
C GLY A 16 26.05 4.07 -41.26
N GLY A 17 26.71 5.18 -40.92
CA GLY A 17 26.59 6.46 -41.61
C GLY A 17 27.44 7.54 -40.93
N TRP A 18 28.53 7.94 -41.58
CA TRP A 18 29.46 9.02 -41.24
C TRP A 18 28.78 10.40 -41.31
N PHE A 19 29.28 11.37 -40.52
CA PHE A 19 29.14 12.85 -40.54
C PHE A 19 28.38 13.47 -39.36
N GLY A 20 29.07 14.32 -38.59
CA GLY A 20 28.44 15.42 -37.84
C GLY A 20 28.96 15.68 -36.43
N CYS A 21 29.82 16.70 -36.30
CA CYS A 21 30.09 17.57 -35.14
C CYS A 21 30.06 16.99 -33.71
N ASP A 22 31.24 17.05 -33.08
CA ASP A 22 31.44 17.03 -31.62
C ASP A 22 30.50 18.01 -30.92
N SER A 23 29.52 17.47 -30.23
CA SER A 23 28.89 18.11 -29.08
C SER A 23 28.86 17.05 -28.00
N LYS A 24 29.88 17.07 -27.13
CA LYS A 24 29.84 16.34 -25.88
C LYS A 24 28.62 16.85 -25.11
N MET A 25 27.48 16.19 -25.26
CA MET A 25 26.36 16.31 -24.34
C MET A 25 26.92 15.83 -23.01
N GLN A 26 27.30 16.80 -22.19
CA GLN A 26 27.60 16.59 -20.80
C GLN A 26 26.26 16.22 -20.17
N THR A 27 25.93 14.93 -20.19
CA THR A 27 24.87 14.36 -19.37
C THR A 27 25.25 14.73 -17.95
N THR A 28 24.60 15.76 -17.42
CA THR A 28 24.56 16.04 -15.99
C THR A 28 23.87 14.82 -15.41
N GLN A 29 24.66 13.82 -15.06
CA GLN A 29 24.24 12.65 -14.34
C GLN A 29 23.96 13.16 -12.92
N SER A 30 22.84 13.87 -12.78
CA SER A 30 22.24 14.11 -11.50
C SER A 30 22.06 12.74 -10.87
N ASP A 31 22.57 12.59 -9.66
CA ASP A 31 22.46 11.41 -8.80
C ASP A 31 20.98 11.22 -8.39
N GLN A 32 20.13 11.01 -9.39
CA GLN A 32 18.72 10.74 -9.22
C GLN A 32 18.67 9.26 -8.88
N GLY A 33 18.60 8.97 -7.58
CA GLY A 33 18.25 7.64 -7.12
C GLY A 33 17.04 7.12 -7.90
N TYR A 34 17.02 5.82 -8.19
CA TYR A 34 15.86 5.23 -8.84
C TYR A 34 14.69 5.17 -7.84
N TYR A 35 13.50 5.54 -8.29
CA TYR A 35 12.27 5.40 -7.50
C TYR A 35 11.63 4.05 -7.82
N LEU A 36 11.16 3.36 -6.78
CA LEU A 36 10.47 2.08 -6.89
C LEU A 36 9.06 2.22 -6.31
N GLU A 37 8.06 2.05 -7.16
CA GLU A 37 6.68 1.87 -6.71
C GLU A 37 6.47 0.41 -6.30
N GLN A 38 5.93 0.20 -5.10
CA GLN A 38 5.64 -1.13 -4.58
C GLN A 38 4.21 -1.18 -4.03
N TYR A 39 3.64 -2.37 -4.08
CA TYR A 39 2.34 -2.68 -3.46
C TYR A 39 2.57 -3.67 -2.33
N VAL A 40 1.59 -3.76 -1.41
CA VAL A 40 1.65 -4.74 -0.33
C VAL A 40 1.83 -6.13 -0.92
N LEU A 41 2.89 -6.81 -0.51
CA LEU A 41 3.18 -8.19 -0.93
C LEU A 41 2.41 -9.19 -0.04
N GLY A 42 2.25 -8.87 1.24
CA GLY A 42 1.43 -9.68 2.14
C GLY A 42 1.13 -9.00 3.47
N VAL A 43 0.24 -9.63 4.23
CA VAL A 43 -0.17 -9.23 5.58
C VAL A 43 0.51 -10.15 6.59
N LEU A 44 1.17 -9.57 7.59
CA LEU A 44 1.83 -10.32 8.67
C LEU A 44 0.90 -10.52 9.86
N ASP A 45 0.19 -9.46 10.26
CA ASP A 45 -0.68 -9.49 11.45
C ASP A 45 -1.74 -8.38 11.38
N PHE A 46 -2.82 -8.54 12.12
CA PHE A 46 -3.89 -7.56 12.26
C PHE A 46 -4.68 -7.79 13.55
N SER A 47 -5.16 -6.72 14.18
CA SER A 47 -5.97 -6.82 15.40
C SER A 47 -7.35 -7.42 15.14
N SER A 48 -7.95 -7.11 13.99
CA SER A 48 -9.27 -7.60 13.64
C SER A 48 -9.53 -7.59 12.13
N GLN A 49 -10.37 -8.50 11.69
CA GLN A 49 -11.00 -8.47 10.37
C GLN A 49 -12.48 -8.83 10.51
N TYR A 50 -13.31 -8.33 9.60
CA TYR A 50 -14.74 -8.62 9.61
C TYR A 50 -15.05 -10.03 9.05
N GLY A 51 -14.31 -10.43 8.01
CA GLY A 51 -14.40 -11.77 7.43
C GLY A 51 -13.88 -12.89 8.35
N ILE A 52 -14.13 -14.14 7.97
CA ILE A 52 -13.50 -15.31 8.59
C ILE A 52 -12.26 -15.72 7.77
N ASP A 53 -11.34 -16.47 8.37
CA ASP A 53 -10.06 -16.84 7.73
C ASP A 53 -10.20 -17.65 6.44
N TYR A 54 -11.32 -18.35 6.28
CA TYR A 54 -11.66 -19.11 5.08
C TYR A 54 -12.51 -18.32 4.07
N SER A 55 -12.69 -17.02 4.28
CA SER A 55 -13.46 -16.13 3.41
C SER A 55 -12.54 -15.27 2.54
N ILE A 56 -13.05 -14.89 1.37
CA ILE A 56 -12.46 -13.86 0.52
C ILE A 56 -13.09 -12.48 0.76
N SER A 57 -14.21 -12.44 1.50
CA SER A 57 -14.96 -11.22 1.77
C SER A 57 -14.52 -10.60 3.08
N TYR A 58 -14.15 -9.31 3.03
CA TYR A 58 -13.83 -8.46 4.16
C TYR A 58 -12.65 -8.95 5.01
N THR A 59 -11.65 -9.54 4.37
CA THR A 59 -10.46 -10.10 5.03
C THR A 59 -9.25 -9.21 4.83
N ALA A 60 -8.26 -9.33 5.72
CA ALA A 60 -7.04 -8.53 5.65
C ALA A 60 -6.26 -8.78 4.35
N ALA A 61 -6.34 -9.99 3.78
CA ALA A 61 -5.71 -10.33 2.52
C ALA A 61 -6.12 -9.42 1.34
N ASN A 62 -7.26 -8.74 1.43
CA ASN A 62 -7.74 -7.83 0.39
C ASN A 62 -6.90 -6.54 0.25
N VAL A 63 -5.99 -6.24 1.19
CA VAL A 63 -5.04 -5.12 1.03
C VAL A 63 -3.84 -5.47 0.12
N ILE A 64 -3.67 -6.75 -0.24
CA ILE A 64 -2.54 -7.22 -1.04
C ILE A 64 -2.70 -6.77 -2.49
N GLY A 65 -1.63 -6.25 -3.07
CA GLY A 65 -1.59 -5.83 -4.47
C GLY A 65 -2.18 -4.44 -4.72
N ARG A 66 -2.64 -4.23 -5.96
CA ARG A 66 -3.10 -2.91 -6.44
C ARG A 66 -4.52 -2.61 -5.95
N PRO A 67 -4.85 -1.33 -5.66
CA PRO A 67 -6.22 -0.96 -5.32
C PRO A 67 -7.16 -1.24 -6.50
N THR A 68 -8.23 -2.00 -6.26
CA THR A 68 -9.21 -2.40 -7.31
C THR A 68 -10.55 -1.69 -7.21
N LYS A 69 -10.91 -1.17 -6.03
CA LYS A 69 -12.21 -0.54 -5.77
C LYS A 69 -12.16 0.98 -5.72
N PHE A 70 -11.07 1.57 -5.22
CA PHE A 70 -10.86 3.01 -5.29
C PHE A 70 -10.76 3.46 -6.76
N PRO A 71 -11.41 4.57 -7.18
CA PRO A 71 -12.05 5.62 -6.37
C PRO A 71 -13.56 5.44 -6.13
N ALA A 72 -14.14 4.28 -6.41
CA ALA A 72 -15.56 4.05 -6.17
C ALA A 72 -15.84 4.05 -4.66
N TYR A 73 -16.78 4.90 -4.24
CA TYR A 73 -17.23 4.96 -2.85
C TYR A 73 -18.24 3.84 -2.57
N GLY A 74 -17.99 3.06 -1.52
CA GLY A 74 -18.90 2.01 -1.09
C GLY A 74 -18.24 0.95 -0.23
N ASP A 75 -19.09 0.12 0.36
CA ASP A 75 -18.73 -1.08 1.08
C ASP A 75 -18.66 -2.28 0.11
N TYR A 76 -17.47 -2.85 -0.05
CA TYR A 76 -17.20 -3.90 -1.03
C TYR A 76 -16.59 -5.13 -0.35
N PRO A 77 -17.03 -6.35 -0.64
CA PRO A 77 -16.43 -7.57 -0.09
C PRO A 77 -14.93 -7.68 -0.33
N GLU A 78 -14.41 -7.08 -1.40
CA GLU A 78 -12.99 -7.10 -1.77
C GLU A 78 -12.17 -5.97 -1.11
N THR A 79 -12.69 -5.34 -0.06
CA THR A 79 -11.93 -4.41 0.80
C THR A 79 -11.65 -5.03 2.15
N PHE A 80 -10.91 -4.31 3.00
CA PHE A 80 -10.58 -4.73 4.35
C PHE A 80 -11.14 -3.75 5.40
N PRO A 81 -12.37 -3.99 5.90
CA PRO A 81 -12.88 -3.31 7.07
C PRO A 81 -12.49 -4.07 8.35
N MET A 82 -12.06 -3.31 9.36
CA MET A 82 -11.80 -3.80 10.70
C MET A 82 -13.09 -3.84 11.52
N ARG A 83 -13.18 -4.69 12.56
CA ARG A 83 -14.44 -4.86 13.32
C ARG A 83 -14.86 -3.62 14.10
N THR A 84 -13.91 -2.75 14.43
CA THR A 84 -14.20 -1.49 15.15
C THR A 84 -14.51 -0.32 14.20
N TYR A 85 -14.77 -0.56 12.90
CA TYR A 85 -15.12 0.52 12.00
C TYR A 85 -16.39 1.26 12.47
N GLY A 86 -16.30 2.58 12.55
CA GLY A 86 -17.35 3.44 13.13
C GLY A 86 -17.38 3.45 14.66
N ASP A 87 -18.34 4.17 15.22
CA ASP A 87 -18.44 4.44 16.66
C ASP A 87 -19.67 3.76 17.32
N TRP A 88 -20.43 2.96 16.56
CA TRP A 88 -21.70 2.40 17.02
C TRP A 88 -21.55 1.53 18.27
N TRP A 89 -20.43 0.80 18.36
CA TRP A 89 -20.10 -0.07 19.49
C TRP A 89 -19.74 0.72 20.75
N GLN A 90 -19.28 1.96 20.61
CA GLN A 90 -19.06 2.89 21.73
C GLN A 90 -20.36 3.57 22.18
N ARG A 91 -21.29 3.77 21.24
CA ARG A 91 -22.60 4.41 21.49
C ARG A 91 -23.66 3.46 22.01
N ALA A 92 -23.43 2.14 21.95
CA ALA A 92 -24.38 1.15 22.42
C ALA A 92 -24.68 1.31 23.93
N PRO A 93 -25.92 1.10 24.41
CA PRO A 93 -26.24 1.19 25.84
C PRO A 93 -25.43 0.24 26.72
N SER A 94 -24.97 -0.87 26.14
CA SER A 94 -24.13 -1.89 26.79
C SER A 94 -22.63 -1.61 26.68
N ALA A 95 -22.21 -0.50 26.06
CA ALA A 95 -20.79 -0.18 25.89
C ALA A 95 -20.13 0.06 27.25
N THR A 96 -19.05 -0.67 27.52
CA THR A 96 -18.24 -0.48 28.72
C THR A 96 -17.44 0.81 28.60
N ARG A 97 -17.43 1.62 29.66
CA ARG A 97 -16.58 2.81 29.75
C ARG A 97 -15.25 2.46 30.39
N GLU A 98 -14.17 3.04 29.87
CA GLU A 98 -12.85 2.90 30.45
C GLU A 98 -12.83 3.44 31.89
N ILE A 99 -12.23 2.68 32.81
CA ILE A 99 -12.21 3.02 34.23
C ILE A 99 -11.15 4.10 34.51
N GLN A 100 -10.06 4.10 33.73
CA GLN A 100 -8.94 5.04 33.87
C GLN A 100 -8.58 5.70 32.54
N PRO A 101 -9.43 6.61 32.02
CA PRO A 101 -9.23 7.23 30.70
C PRO A 101 -7.91 8.01 30.59
N GLN A 102 -7.35 8.49 31.70
CA GLN A 102 -6.06 9.16 31.74
C GLN A 102 -4.86 8.27 31.32
N ASN A 103 -5.03 6.94 31.35
CA ASN A 103 -3.99 6.00 30.93
C ASN A 103 -4.04 5.70 29.44
N LEU A 104 -5.08 6.16 28.73
CA LEU A 104 -5.20 5.95 27.30
C LEU A 104 -4.18 6.79 26.53
N PRO A 105 -3.71 6.29 25.37
CA PRO A 105 -2.88 7.09 24.50
C PRO A 105 -3.63 8.34 24.05
N LYS A 106 -2.90 9.45 23.91
CA LYS A 106 -3.47 10.74 23.46
C LYS A 106 -4.16 10.65 22.08
N LEU A 107 -3.68 9.76 21.22
CA LEU A 107 -4.33 9.42 19.97
C LEU A 107 -5.03 8.09 20.16
N GLU A 108 -6.35 8.10 19.99
CA GLU A 108 -7.14 6.87 20.04
C GLU A 108 -6.83 6.02 18.81
N THR A 109 -6.37 4.80 19.06
CA THR A 109 -6.12 3.78 18.05
C THR A 109 -6.75 2.49 18.53
N HIS A 110 -7.65 1.91 17.73
CA HIS A 110 -8.38 0.71 18.11
C HIS A 110 -7.85 -0.56 17.44
N ASP A 111 -7.42 -0.42 16.18
CA ASP A 111 -6.99 -1.52 15.36
C ASP A 111 -5.67 -1.23 14.66
N TYR A 112 -4.99 -2.29 14.23
CA TYR A 112 -3.77 -2.23 13.43
C TYR A 112 -3.76 -3.30 12.34
N VAL A 113 -2.96 -3.05 11.31
CA VAL A 113 -2.55 -4.04 10.31
C VAL A 113 -1.07 -3.88 10.05
N VAL A 114 -0.37 -5.00 9.96
CA VAL A 114 1.05 -5.07 9.63
C VAL A 114 1.18 -5.71 8.27
N VAL A 115 1.85 -5.01 7.36
CA VAL A 115 2.08 -5.44 5.99
C VAL A 115 3.57 -5.50 5.69
N TYR A 116 3.94 -6.26 4.67
CA TYR A 116 5.31 -6.26 4.15
C TYR A 116 5.32 -6.04 2.64
N PHE A 117 6.45 -5.50 2.18
CA PHE A 117 6.74 -5.20 0.78
C PHE A 117 7.92 -6.07 0.33
N GLU A 118 8.14 -6.15 -0.98
CA GLU A 118 9.15 -7.03 -1.58
C GLU A 118 10.58 -6.53 -1.31
N GLU A 119 10.82 -5.25 -1.59
CA GLU A 119 12.14 -4.63 -1.53
C GLU A 119 12.26 -3.67 -0.33
N PHE A 120 13.42 -3.73 0.35
CA PHE A 120 13.75 -2.77 1.41
C PHE A 120 14.04 -1.40 0.80
N VAL A 121 13.25 -0.39 1.18
CA VAL A 121 13.35 0.98 0.65
C VAL A 121 13.26 2.01 1.76
N VAL A 122 13.72 3.23 1.47
CA VAL A 122 13.39 4.41 2.27
C VAL A 122 12.10 5.02 1.70
N PRO A 123 10.98 5.02 2.44
CA PRO A 123 9.70 5.49 1.91
C PRO A 123 9.74 7.01 1.71
N THR A 124 9.49 7.46 0.47
CA THR A 124 9.30 8.88 0.15
C THR A 124 7.82 9.27 0.16
N GLU A 125 6.93 8.32 -0.13
CA GLU A 125 5.48 8.51 -0.19
C GLU A 125 4.78 7.21 0.25
N VAL A 126 3.64 7.35 0.94
CA VAL A 126 2.74 6.24 1.28
C VAL A 126 1.33 6.64 0.85
N ALA A 127 0.75 5.88 -0.07
CA ALA A 127 -0.61 6.07 -0.54
C ALA A 127 -1.56 5.06 0.11
N ILE A 128 -2.64 5.56 0.70
CA ILE A 128 -3.67 4.74 1.36
C ILE A 128 -5.00 5.04 0.67
N PHE A 129 -5.68 3.99 0.21
CA PHE A 129 -6.90 4.09 -0.58
C PHE A 129 -8.10 3.62 0.22
N GLU A 130 -8.89 4.57 0.72
CA GLU A 130 -10.10 4.30 1.51
C GLU A 130 -11.34 4.43 0.62
N THR A 131 -12.21 3.40 0.60
CA THR A 131 -13.44 3.41 -0.23
C THR A 131 -14.69 3.75 0.55
N PHE A 132 -14.67 3.61 1.89
CA PHE A 132 -15.83 3.83 2.74
C PHE A 132 -15.39 4.49 4.05
N ASN A 133 -15.93 5.69 4.32
CA ASN A 133 -15.58 6.56 5.46
C ASN A 133 -14.08 6.87 5.57
N PRO A 134 -13.55 7.81 4.76
CA PRO A 134 -12.14 8.16 4.80
C PRO A 134 -11.72 8.80 6.14
N GLY A 135 -10.45 8.67 6.48
CA GLY A 135 -9.85 9.15 7.72
C GLY A 135 -9.70 8.07 8.81
N ALA A 136 -9.81 6.79 8.47
CA ALA A 136 -9.66 5.69 9.42
C ALA A 136 -8.18 5.48 9.81
N VAL A 137 -7.25 5.75 8.90
CA VAL A 137 -5.81 5.69 9.20
C VAL A 137 -5.35 6.97 9.87
N VAL A 138 -5.08 6.89 11.18
CA VAL A 138 -4.63 8.02 12.00
C VAL A 138 -3.14 7.99 12.34
N ARG A 139 -2.47 6.86 12.11
CA ARG A 139 -1.04 6.68 12.41
C ARG A 139 -0.42 5.62 11.52
N ILE A 140 0.80 5.89 11.07
CA ILE A 140 1.71 4.92 10.46
C ILE A 140 2.87 4.73 11.43
N TRP A 141 3.21 3.49 11.73
CA TRP A 141 4.36 3.14 12.57
C TRP A 141 5.40 2.44 11.71
N ALA A 142 6.64 2.91 11.77
CA ALA A 142 7.81 2.41 11.05
C ALA A 142 9.07 2.67 11.88
#